data_AF-A0A0N1PGD6-F1
#
_entry.id   AF-A0A0N1PGD6-F1
#
_cell.length_a   1.000
_cell.length_b   1.000
_cell.length_c   1.000
_cell.angle_alpha   90.00
_cell.angle_beta   90.00
_cell.angle_gamma   90.00
#
_symmetry.space_group_name_H-M   'P 1'
#
loop_
_entity.id
_entity.type
_entity.pdbx_description
1 polymer ?
#
loop_
_entity_poly.entity_id
_entity_poly.type
_entity_poly.pdbx_seq_one_letter_code
_entity_poly.pdbx_strand_id
1 'polypeptide(L)'
;MWLKAVALSKDGGWPPEIERIISENSKKQGFSRSRLPPFTKEEIDLIKGTCDYYGMNYYTSRTVRKARDGESIGSWPLQDGAVDLGAVMSVKPDWKKAASMWLWSYAPGLRHKLVWLKKTYGDVEILILENGVSSFSGQLDDDFRVKYYKDHLEQLWLAITEDKVNVTAYTAWTMIDNFEWGDGYKYGY
;
A
#
# COMPACT_ATOMS: atom_id res chain seq x y z
N MET A 1 5.60 -2.54 -1.34
CA MET A 1 6.70 -1.78 -1.99
C MET A 1 7.50 -1.01 -0.93
N TRP A 2 8.83 -1.18 -0.93
CA TRP A 2 9.75 -0.68 0.12
C TRP A 2 10.46 0.63 -0.24
N LEU A 3 10.22 1.17 -1.43
CA LEU A 3 10.93 2.35 -1.98
C LEU A 3 10.88 3.58 -1.06
N LYS A 4 9.79 3.79 -0.33
CA LYS A 4 9.69 4.85 0.68
C LYS A 4 10.78 4.81 1.76
N ALA A 5 11.28 3.63 2.11
CA ALA A 5 12.33 3.51 3.12
C ALA A 5 13.65 4.11 2.63
N VAL A 6 13.95 4.02 1.33
CA VAL A 6 15.22 4.49 0.78
C VAL A 6 15.31 6.01 0.85
N ALA A 7 14.24 6.71 0.48
CA ALA A 7 14.24 8.18 0.42
C ALA A 7 13.80 8.86 1.74
N LEU A 8 12.83 8.30 2.47
CA LEU A 8 12.23 8.96 3.65
C LEU A 8 12.87 8.55 4.98
N SER A 9 13.57 7.42 5.05
CA SER A 9 14.14 6.98 6.33
C SER A 9 15.38 7.78 6.71
N LYS A 10 15.64 7.86 8.01
CA LYS A 10 16.84 8.52 8.53
C LYS A 10 18.13 7.81 8.13
N ASP A 11 18.09 6.52 7.85
CA ASP A 11 19.28 5.74 7.54
C ASP A 11 19.46 5.49 6.04
N GLY A 12 18.39 5.69 5.26
CA GLY A 12 18.32 5.34 3.84
C GLY A 12 18.36 3.82 3.61
N GLY A 13 18.55 3.42 2.36
CA GLY A 13 18.65 2.02 1.97
C GLY A 13 17.36 1.21 2.20
N TRP A 14 17.46 -0.11 2.09
CA TRP A 14 16.33 -0.99 2.38
C TRP A 14 16.15 -1.14 3.91
N PRO A 15 14.94 -1.49 4.38
CA PRO A 15 14.78 -1.87 5.78
C PRO A 15 15.69 -3.07 6.12
N PRO A 16 16.51 -3.02 7.18
CA PRO A 16 17.52 -4.05 7.46
C PRO A 16 16.95 -5.46 7.56
N GLU A 17 15.76 -5.60 8.14
CA GLU A 17 15.08 -6.88 8.27
C GLU A 17 14.67 -7.48 6.91
N ILE A 18 14.32 -6.63 5.95
CA ILE A 18 13.97 -7.05 4.59
C ILE A 18 15.22 -7.51 3.82
N GLU A 19 16.34 -6.80 3.95
CA GLU A 19 17.61 -7.23 3.36
C GLU A 19 18.04 -8.59 3.92
N ARG A 20 17.96 -8.76 5.24
CA ARG A 20 18.31 -10.00 5.92
C ARG A 20 17.46 -11.16 5.43
N ILE A 21 16.13 -11.02 5.46
CA ILE A 21 15.18 -12.06 5.03
C ILE A 21 15.42 -12.45 3.57
N ILE A 22 15.53 -11.48 2.66
CA ILE A 22 15.69 -11.79 1.23
C ILE A 22 17.06 -12.40 0.95
N SER A 23 18.11 -11.95 1.63
CA SER A 23 19.46 -12.53 1.53
C SER A 23 19.48 -13.99 1.98
N GLU A 24 18.85 -14.30 3.13
CA GLU A 24 18.72 -15.67 3.64
C GLU A 24 17.91 -16.57 2.69
N ASN A 25 16.78 -16.09 2.19
CA ASN A 25 15.95 -16.83 1.23
C ASN A 25 16.70 -17.07 -0.09
N SER A 26 17.44 -16.07 -0.58
CA SER A 26 18.24 -16.19 -1.81
C SER A 26 19.30 -17.28 -1.67
N LYS A 27 20.01 -17.33 -0.52
CA LYS A 27 20.98 -18.40 -0.22
C LYS A 27 20.32 -19.78 -0.17
N LYS A 28 19.17 -19.92 0.50
CA LYS A 28 18.41 -21.18 0.57
C LYS A 28 17.94 -21.66 -0.80
N GLN A 29 17.66 -20.75 -1.71
CA GLN A 29 17.25 -21.03 -3.09
C GLN A 29 18.44 -21.29 -4.03
N GLY A 30 19.68 -21.24 -3.55
CA GLY A 30 20.88 -21.51 -4.33
C GLY A 30 21.38 -20.33 -5.17
N PHE A 31 20.89 -19.11 -4.95
CA PHE A 31 21.44 -17.93 -5.61
C PHE A 31 22.83 -17.58 -5.05
N SER A 32 23.76 -17.25 -5.94
CA SER A 32 25.11 -16.79 -5.58
C SER A 32 25.14 -15.40 -4.93
N ARG A 33 24.06 -14.63 -5.06
CA ARG A 33 23.88 -13.29 -4.48
C ARG A 33 22.43 -13.07 -4.05
N SER A 34 22.20 -12.08 -3.20
CA SER A 34 20.83 -11.68 -2.82
C SER A 34 20.03 -11.22 -4.04
N ARG A 35 18.74 -11.62 -4.11
CA ARG A 35 17.76 -11.09 -5.07
C ARG A 35 17.39 -9.63 -4.82
N LEU A 36 17.69 -9.13 -3.61
CA LEU A 36 17.64 -7.70 -3.27
C LEU A 36 19.09 -7.22 -3.02
N PRO A 37 19.76 -6.64 -4.02
CA PRO A 37 21.09 -6.08 -3.85
C PRO A 37 21.07 -4.97 -2.78
N PRO A 38 22.07 -4.94 -1.87
CA PRO A 38 22.22 -3.83 -0.94
C PRO A 38 22.66 -2.58 -1.68
N PHE A 39 22.32 -1.41 -1.14
CA PHE A 39 22.85 -0.14 -1.64
C PHE A 39 24.29 0.06 -1.16
N THR A 40 25.11 0.70 -1.99
CA THR A 40 26.39 1.24 -1.51
C THR A 40 26.17 2.48 -0.64
N LYS A 41 27.21 2.91 0.08
CA LYS A 41 27.12 4.12 0.90
C LYS A 41 26.86 5.36 0.04
N GLU A 42 27.51 5.43 -1.12
CA GLU A 42 27.35 6.50 -2.08
C GLU A 42 25.93 6.55 -2.65
N GLU A 43 25.32 5.40 -2.94
CA GLU A 43 23.92 5.34 -3.41
C GLU A 43 22.93 5.74 -2.32
N ILE A 44 23.17 5.33 -1.07
CA ILE A 44 22.36 5.76 0.07
C ILE A 44 22.42 7.28 0.23
N ASP A 45 23.62 7.84 0.22
CA ASP A 45 23.83 9.28 0.40
C ASP A 45 23.26 10.09 -0.77
N LEU A 46 23.18 9.50 -1.98
CA LEU A 46 22.55 10.11 -3.15
C LEU A 46 21.02 10.16 -3.05
N ILE A 47 20.37 9.13 -2.50
CA ILE A 47 18.89 8.96 -2.54
C ILE A 47 18.23 9.45 -1.24
N LYS A 48 18.91 9.34 -0.12
CA LYS A 48 18.34 9.72 1.18
C LYS A 48 17.99 11.21 1.20
N GLY A 49 16.73 11.50 1.52
CA GLY A 49 16.24 12.88 1.61
C GLY A 49 15.90 13.53 0.26
N THR A 50 15.85 12.79 -0.85
CA THR A 50 15.47 13.33 -2.17
C THR A 50 13.96 13.46 -2.38
N CYS A 51 13.18 13.65 -1.31
CA CYS A 51 11.73 13.81 -1.40
C CYS A 51 11.28 15.01 -0.57
N ASP A 52 10.62 15.96 -1.21
CA ASP A 52 9.98 17.10 -0.53
C ASP A 52 8.68 16.68 0.16
N TYR A 53 7.95 15.73 -0.43
CA TYR A 53 6.71 15.16 0.07
C TYR A 53 6.58 13.68 -0.30
N TYR A 54 5.62 12.98 0.30
CA TYR A 54 5.31 11.58 0.00
C TYR A 54 3.93 11.45 -0.66
N GLY A 55 3.92 11.16 -1.95
CA GLY A 55 2.72 10.76 -2.69
C GLY A 55 2.30 9.33 -2.34
N MET A 56 1.05 9.12 -1.93
CA MET A 56 0.49 7.82 -1.60
C MET A 56 -0.79 7.53 -2.37
N ASN A 57 -0.85 6.33 -2.95
CA ASN A 57 -2.09 5.73 -3.45
C ASN A 57 -2.61 4.76 -2.38
N TYR A 58 -3.87 4.89 -1.98
CA TYR A 58 -4.52 4.01 -1.01
C TYR A 58 -5.88 3.57 -1.51
N TYR A 59 -6.16 2.28 -1.45
CA TYR A 59 -7.43 1.70 -1.94
C TYR A 59 -8.05 0.69 -0.97
N THR A 60 -7.23 -0.17 -0.38
CA THR A 60 -7.69 -1.33 0.38
C THR A 60 -6.71 -1.66 1.49
N SER A 61 -7.18 -2.45 2.45
CA SER A 61 -6.34 -3.07 3.47
C SER A 61 -6.29 -4.59 3.34
N ARG A 62 -5.40 -5.21 4.12
CA ARG A 62 -5.34 -6.65 4.38
C ARG A 62 -5.01 -6.88 5.85
N THR A 63 -5.55 -7.96 6.43
CA THR A 63 -4.99 -8.55 7.64
C THR A 63 -3.81 -9.43 7.25
N VAL A 64 -2.81 -9.51 8.13
CA VAL A 64 -1.58 -10.26 7.86
C VAL A 64 -1.29 -11.16 9.05
N ARG A 65 -0.92 -12.42 8.77
CA ARG A 65 -0.43 -13.37 9.75
C ARG A 65 0.75 -14.16 9.20
N LYS A 66 1.51 -14.78 10.10
CA LYS A 66 2.53 -15.76 9.71
C LYS A 66 1.85 -16.98 9.06
N ALA A 67 2.49 -17.54 8.05
CA ALA A 67 2.11 -18.82 7.47
C ALA A 67 2.25 -19.95 8.50
N ARG A 68 1.32 -20.90 8.47
CA ARG A 68 1.41 -22.15 9.25
C ARG A 68 2.36 -23.13 8.58
N ASP A 69 2.87 -24.08 9.35
CA ASP A 69 3.77 -25.10 8.81
C ASP A 69 3.07 -25.90 7.70
N GLY A 70 3.71 -26.02 6.54
CA GLY A 70 3.16 -26.68 5.36
C GLY A 70 2.10 -25.89 4.59
N GLU A 71 1.74 -24.67 5.02
CA GLU A 71 0.78 -23.82 4.31
C GLU A 71 1.41 -23.21 3.04
N SER A 72 0.71 -23.32 1.91
CA SER A 72 1.12 -22.64 0.68
C SER A 72 0.86 -21.13 0.80
N ILE A 73 1.86 -20.34 0.42
CA ILE A 73 1.76 -18.87 0.42
C ILE A 73 1.57 -18.43 -1.02
N GLY A 74 0.45 -17.77 -1.29
CA GLY A 74 0.17 -17.18 -2.59
C GLY A 74 1.10 -16.01 -2.92
N SER A 75 1.24 -15.70 -4.21
CA SER A 75 1.93 -14.48 -4.65
C SER A 75 1.02 -13.25 -4.64
N TRP A 76 1.50 -12.13 -4.09
CA TRP A 76 0.86 -10.81 -4.22
C TRP A 76 1.00 -10.27 -5.66
N PRO A 77 -0.02 -9.58 -6.23
CA PRO A 77 -1.30 -9.18 -5.62
C PRO A 77 -2.45 -10.17 -5.77
N LEU A 78 -2.31 -11.22 -6.57
CA LEU A 78 -3.44 -12.04 -7.01
C LEU A 78 -3.85 -13.13 -6.01
N GLN A 79 -2.96 -13.53 -5.12
CA GLN A 79 -3.16 -14.66 -4.19
C GLN A 79 -2.89 -14.26 -2.73
N ASP A 80 -2.94 -12.96 -2.41
CA ASP A 80 -2.90 -12.42 -1.04
C ASP A 80 -1.80 -13.05 -0.14
N GLY A 81 -0.55 -13.06 -0.61
CA GLY A 81 0.57 -13.57 0.19
C GLY A 81 1.90 -12.91 -0.13
N ALA A 82 2.83 -12.99 0.82
CA ALA A 82 4.21 -12.53 0.66
C ALA A 82 5.15 -13.68 1.01
N VAL A 83 5.49 -14.46 -0.02
CA VAL A 83 6.32 -15.68 0.08
C VAL A 83 7.63 -15.41 0.80
N ASP A 84 8.34 -14.35 0.42
CA ASP A 84 9.63 -14.00 1.05
C ASP A 84 9.50 -13.67 2.54
N LEU A 85 8.34 -13.16 2.98
CA LEU A 85 8.09 -12.79 4.37
C LEU A 85 7.46 -13.91 5.18
N GLY A 86 7.18 -15.07 4.57
CA GLY A 86 6.43 -16.13 5.23
C GLY A 86 5.04 -15.67 5.70
N ALA A 87 4.42 -14.72 4.99
CA ALA A 87 3.22 -14.04 5.43
C ALA A 87 2.02 -14.33 4.52
N VAL A 88 0.89 -14.66 5.15
CA VAL A 88 -0.41 -14.82 4.51
C VAL A 88 -1.23 -13.57 4.77
N MET A 89 -1.82 -13.03 3.71
CA MET A 89 -2.73 -11.90 3.78
C MET A 89 -4.17 -12.39 3.60
N SER A 90 -5.11 -11.68 4.21
CA SER A 90 -6.52 -11.97 4.06
C SER A 90 -7.37 -10.71 4.23
N VAL A 91 -8.66 -10.84 3.94
CA VAL A 91 -9.67 -9.81 4.19
C VAL A 91 -10.62 -10.30 5.26
N LYS A 92 -11.26 -9.38 5.99
CA LYS A 92 -12.29 -9.77 6.95
C LYS A 92 -13.64 -9.96 6.23
N PRO A 93 -14.51 -10.88 6.68
CA PRO A 93 -15.78 -11.16 6.02
C PRO A 93 -16.76 -9.98 5.97
N ASP A 94 -16.65 -9.04 6.91
CA ASP A 94 -17.49 -7.83 7.02
C ASP A 94 -17.05 -6.72 6.05
N TRP A 95 -15.90 -6.85 5.39
CA TRP A 95 -15.44 -5.85 4.43
C TRP A 95 -16.18 -5.99 3.10
N LYS A 96 -16.76 -4.89 2.63
CA LYS A 96 -17.49 -4.88 1.35
C LYS A 96 -16.51 -4.94 0.19
N LYS A 97 -16.65 -5.97 -0.67
CA LYS A 97 -15.86 -6.15 -1.88
C LYS A 97 -16.34 -5.23 -3.00
N ALA A 98 -15.41 -4.66 -3.76
CA ALA A 98 -15.71 -3.89 -4.97
C ALA A 98 -15.76 -4.78 -6.22
N ALA A 99 -15.94 -4.18 -7.41
CA ALA A 99 -15.96 -4.94 -8.66
C ALA A 99 -14.60 -5.57 -8.98
N SER A 100 -13.51 -4.87 -8.69
CA SER A 100 -12.14 -5.37 -8.88
C SER A 100 -11.82 -6.49 -7.89
N MET A 101 -11.20 -7.56 -8.38
CA MET A 101 -10.97 -8.77 -7.58
C MET A 101 -10.09 -8.56 -6.34
N TRP A 102 -9.27 -7.52 -6.33
CA TRP A 102 -8.28 -7.23 -5.28
C TRP A 102 -8.72 -6.15 -4.27
N LEU A 103 -9.87 -5.49 -4.48
CA LEU A 103 -10.25 -4.28 -3.75
C LEU A 103 -11.40 -4.55 -2.76
N TRP A 104 -11.14 -4.30 -1.48
CA TRP A 104 -12.13 -4.33 -0.40
C TRP A 104 -12.14 -3.00 0.35
N SER A 105 -13.34 -2.50 0.67
CA SER A 105 -13.50 -1.26 1.41
C SER A 105 -13.21 -1.47 2.90
N TYR A 106 -12.18 -0.77 3.39
CA TYR A 106 -11.88 -0.66 4.82
C TYR A 106 -11.27 0.72 5.12
N ALA A 107 -12.13 1.69 5.41
CA ALA A 107 -11.75 3.08 5.64
C ALA A 107 -10.76 3.28 6.80
N PRO A 108 -10.91 2.64 7.98
CA PRO A 108 -9.96 2.86 9.09
C PRO A 108 -8.51 2.51 8.75
N GLY A 109 -8.31 1.64 7.75
CA GLY A 109 -6.98 1.31 7.25
C GLY A 109 -6.21 2.51 6.68
N LEU A 110 -6.89 3.51 6.11
CA LEU A 110 -6.26 4.75 5.62
C LEU A 110 -5.65 5.51 6.79
N ARG A 111 -6.44 5.78 7.83
CA ARG A 111 -5.98 6.45 9.05
C ARG A 111 -4.82 5.68 9.70
N HIS A 112 -4.96 4.36 9.88
CA HIS A 112 -3.89 3.54 10.43
C HIS A 112 -2.60 3.64 9.61
N LYS A 113 -2.71 3.67 8.27
CA LYS A 113 -1.55 3.79 7.39
C LYS A 113 -0.85 5.15 7.54
N LEU A 114 -1.62 6.22 7.60
CA LEU A 114 -1.13 7.58 7.78
C LEU A 114 -0.43 7.77 9.12
N VAL A 115 -1.04 7.29 10.20
CA VAL A 115 -0.44 7.30 11.54
C VAL A 115 0.86 6.50 11.58
N TRP A 116 0.87 5.32 10.93
CA TRP A 116 2.09 4.53 10.81
C TRP A 116 3.19 5.27 10.03
N LEU A 117 2.86 5.93 8.91
CA LEU A 117 3.82 6.71 8.13
C LEU A 117 4.45 7.82 8.97
N LYS A 118 3.63 8.60 9.68
CA LYS A 118 4.10 9.65 10.58
C LYS A 118 5.02 9.10 11.68
N LYS A 119 4.63 7.98 12.31
CA LYS A 119 5.45 7.33 13.35
C LYS A 119 6.78 6.81 12.81
N THR A 120 6.80 6.28 11.59
CA THR A 120 7.99 5.65 11.00
C THR A 120 8.96 6.66 10.39
N TYR A 121 8.45 7.70 9.72
CA TYR A 121 9.26 8.63 8.93
C TYR A 121 9.29 10.05 9.48
N GLY A 122 8.55 10.34 10.56
CA GLY A 122 8.42 11.68 11.10
C GLY A 122 7.31 12.48 10.41
N ASP A 123 7.34 13.80 10.58
CA ASP A 123 6.31 14.71 10.08
C ASP A 123 6.52 15.07 8.60
N VAL A 124 6.49 14.05 7.74
CA VAL A 124 6.60 14.20 6.28
C VAL A 124 5.27 14.70 5.73
N GLU A 125 5.31 15.63 4.78
CA GLU A 125 4.13 16.05 4.02
C GLU A 125 3.61 14.88 3.17
N ILE A 126 2.32 14.58 3.27
CA ILE A 126 1.68 13.47 2.54
C ILE A 126 0.61 14.01 1.59
N LEU A 127 0.66 13.55 0.35
CA LEU A 127 -0.37 13.79 -0.66
C LEU A 127 -1.05 12.46 -0.98
N ILE A 128 -2.36 12.38 -0.82
CA ILE A 128 -3.14 11.23 -1.30
C ILE A 128 -3.36 11.43 -2.79
N LEU A 129 -2.56 10.77 -3.62
CA LEU A 129 -2.59 10.94 -5.08
C LEU A 129 -3.68 10.08 -5.73
N GLU A 130 -4.06 8.98 -5.09
CA GLU A 130 -5.20 8.17 -5.52
C GLU A 130 -5.92 7.56 -4.31
N ASN A 131 -7.24 7.69 -4.31
CA ASN A 131 -8.17 6.90 -3.52
C ASN A 131 -9.48 6.76 -4.28
N GLY A 132 -10.03 5.54 -4.34
CA GLY A 132 -11.21 5.26 -5.16
C GLY A 132 -11.71 3.84 -5.02
N VAL A 133 -12.82 3.53 -5.69
CA VAL A 133 -13.43 2.21 -5.65
C VAL A 133 -14.11 1.87 -6.97
N SER A 134 -13.94 0.62 -7.42
CA SER A 134 -14.53 0.16 -8.66
C SER A 134 -15.97 -0.31 -8.52
N SER A 135 -16.75 0.00 -9.55
CA SER A 135 -18.05 -0.61 -9.84
C SER A 135 -18.07 -1.20 -11.25
N PHE A 136 -19.13 -1.92 -11.60
CA PHE A 136 -19.29 -2.38 -12.99
C PHE A 136 -19.63 -1.18 -13.89
N SER A 137 -19.04 -1.13 -15.07
CA SER A 137 -19.21 0.02 -15.97
C SER A 137 -20.69 0.26 -16.33
N GLY A 138 -21.05 1.54 -16.50
CA GLY A 138 -22.41 1.97 -16.82
C GLY A 138 -23.36 2.12 -15.62
N GLN A 139 -22.88 1.97 -14.39
CA GLN A 139 -23.66 2.23 -13.17
C GLN A 139 -23.58 3.72 -12.78
N LEU A 140 -24.69 4.44 -12.93
CA LEU A 140 -24.79 5.86 -12.51
C LEU A 140 -25.18 5.99 -11.03
N ASP A 141 -26.04 5.10 -10.53
CA ASP A 141 -26.44 5.05 -9.12
C ASP A 141 -25.41 4.25 -8.32
N ASP A 142 -24.38 4.95 -7.81
CA ASP A 142 -23.24 4.33 -7.13
C ASP A 142 -23.15 4.69 -5.64
N ASP A 143 -24.17 4.29 -4.88
CA ASP A 143 -24.22 4.45 -3.42
C ASP A 143 -23.01 3.83 -2.71
N PHE A 144 -22.42 2.78 -3.29
CA PHE A 144 -21.23 2.17 -2.73
C PHE A 144 -20.01 3.08 -2.86
N ARG A 145 -19.78 3.70 -4.02
CA ARG A 145 -18.74 4.71 -4.22
C ARG A 145 -18.95 5.93 -3.33
N VAL A 146 -20.18 6.42 -3.22
CA VAL A 146 -20.52 7.53 -2.31
C VAL A 146 -20.15 7.19 -0.88
N LYS A 147 -20.56 6.01 -0.39
CA LYS A 147 -20.22 5.56 0.97
C LYS A 147 -18.71 5.37 1.14
N TYR A 148 -18.02 4.80 0.15
CA TYR A 148 -16.58 4.60 0.19
C TYR A 148 -15.85 5.92 0.43
N TYR A 149 -16.14 6.94 -0.39
CA TYR A 149 -15.50 8.24 -0.25
C TYR A 149 -15.85 8.90 1.08
N LYS A 150 -17.12 8.88 1.49
CA LYS A 150 -17.54 9.45 2.77
C LYS A 150 -16.75 8.85 3.94
N ASP A 151 -16.70 7.54 4.02
CA ASP A 151 -16.02 6.84 5.12
C ASP A 151 -14.49 7.08 5.09
N HIS A 152 -13.85 7.08 3.91
CA HIS A 152 -12.41 7.31 3.80
C HIS A 152 -12.03 8.77 4.08
N LEU A 153 -12.81 9.74 3.61
CA LEU A 153 -12.59 11.15 3.91
C LEU A 153 -12.81 11.47 5.38
N GLU A 154 -13.75 10.80 6.05
CA GLU A 154 -13.90 10.90 7.51
C GLU A 154 -12.64 10.41 8.23
N GLN A 155 -12.10 9.26 7.84
CA GLN A 155 -10.85 8.73 8.42
C GLN A 155 -9.64 9.62 8.12
N LEU A 156 -9.60 10.23 6.93
CA LEU A 156 -8.58 11.22 6.56
C LEU A 156 -8.68 12.47 7.44
N TRP A 157 -9.89 12.98 7.63
CA TRP A 157 -10.16 14.12 8.49
C TRP A 157 -9.70 13.86 9.92
N LEU A 158 -10.00 12.68 10.48
CA LEU A 158 -9.53 12.31 11.81
C LEU A 158 -8.00 12.17 11.87
N ALA A 159 -7.36 11.64 10.83
CA ALA A 159 -5.89 11.56 10.75
C ALA A 159 -5.25 12.96 10.81
N ILE A 160 -5.83 13.95 10.12
CA ILE A 160 -5.35 15.34 10.11
C ILE A 160 -5.65 16.02 11.46
N THR A 161 -6.89 15.93 11.93
CA THR A 161 -7.37 16.74 13.06
C THR A 161 -7.04 16.16 14.43
N GLU A 162 -7.10 14.84 14.60
CA GLU A 162 -6.84 14.16 15.86
C GLU A 162 -5.39 13.68 15.94
N ASP A 163 -4.90 12.98 14.91
CA ASP A 163 -3.55 12.38 14.91
C ASP A 163 -2.46 13.35 14.43
N LYS A 164 -2.87 14.54 13.98
CA LYS A 164 -2.00 15.63 13.50
C LYS A 164 -1.11 15.19 12.33
N VAL A 165 -1.57 14.30 11.46
CA VAL A 165 -0.80 13.90 10.27
C VAL A 165 -0.80 15.04 9.25
N ASN A 166 0.38 15.39 8.74
CA ASN A 166 0.56 16.43 7.74
C ASN A 166 0.11 15.95 6.34
N VAL A 167 -1.20 15.89 6.12
CA VAL A 167 -1.78 15.64 4.79
C VAL A 167 -2.23 16.96 4.18
N THR A 168 -1.73 17.28 2.98
CA THR A 168 -1.95 18.58 2.33
C THR A 168 -2.75 18.49 1.03
N ALA A 169 -2.86 17.31 0.42
CA ALA A 169 -3.68 17.12 -0.78
C ALA A 169 -4.39 15.76 -0.81
N TYR A 170 -5.49 15.73 -1.55
CA TYR A 170 -6.26 14.53 -1.86
C TYR A 170 -6.80 14.61 -3.30
N THR A 171 -6.52 13.60 -4.10
CA THR A 171 -7.06 13.43 -5.46
C THR A 171 -7.78 12.10 -5.59
N ALA A 172 -9.06 12.17 -5.92
CA ALA A 172 -9.90 11.00 -6.14
C ALA A 172 -9.47 10.27 -7.43
N TRP A 173 -9.41 8.94 -7.36
CA TRP A 173 -9.28 8.09 -8.53
C TRP A 173 -10.68 7.53 -8.88
N THR A 174 -11.34 8.01 -9.93
CA THR A 174 -10.83 8.94 -10.96
C THR A 174 -11.83 10.04 -11.29
N MET A 175 -11.40 10.99 -12.12
CA MET A 175 -12.25 12.10 -12.55
C MET A 175 -13.39 11.61 -13.44
N ILE A 176 -13.10 10.65 -14.32
CA ILE A 176 -14.03 10.00 -15.25
C ILE A 176 -13.59 8.56 -15.48
N ASP A 177 -14.53 7.67 -15.78
CA ASP A 177 -14.23 6.31 -16.21
C ASP A 177 -13.15 6.28 -17.30
N ASN A 178 -12.19 5.37 -17.16
CA ASN A 178 -11.05 5.25 -18.06
C ASN A 178 -10.71 3.78 -18.35
N PHE A 179 -9.61 3.56 -19.06
CA PHE A 179 -9.12 2.21 -19.38
C PHE A 179 -8.35 1.61 -18.19
N GLU A 180 -8.97 0.68 -17.47
CA GLU A 180 -8.39 0.02 -16.29
C GLU A 180 -7.48 -1.16 -16.70
N TRP A 181 -6.38 -0.85 -17.36
CA TRP A 181 -5.26 -1.77 -17.58
C TRP A 181 -5.69 -3.15 -18.14
N GLY A 182 -5.41 -4.24 -17.41
CA GLY A 182 -5.75 -5.60 -17.81
C GLY A 182 -7.26 -5.91 -17.75
N ASP A 183 -8.05 -5.10 -17.06
CA ASP A 183 -9.51 -5.22 -16.96
C ASP A 183 -10.24 -4.40 -18.04
N GLY A 184 -9.54 -3.54 -18.78
CA GLY A 184 -10.10 -2.70 -19.84
C GLY A 184 -11.22 -1.79 -19.34
N TYR A 185 -12.37 -1.78 -20.02
CA TYR A 185 -13.53 -0.95 -19.65
C TYR A 185 -14.60 -1.73 -18.86
N LYS A 186 -14.23 -2.86 -18.26
CA LYS A 186 -15.17 -3.69 -17.49
C LYS A 186 -15.60 -3.01 -16.18
N TYR A 187 -14.71 -2.20 -15.60
CA TYR A 187 -14.95 -1.49 -14.36
C TYR A 187 -14.93 0.02 -14.60
N GLY A 188 -15.78 0.74 -13.87
CA GLY A 188 -15.72 2.19 -13.71
C GLY A 188 -15.19 2.54 -12.33
N TYR A 189 -14.46 3.65 -12.19
CA TYR A 189 -13.80 4.08 -10.96
C TYR A 189 -14.22 5.48 -10.54
#